data_AF-X0XQA3-F1
#
_entry.id   AF-X0XQA3-F1
#
_cell.length_a   1.000
_cell.length_b   1.000
_cell.length_c   1.000
_cell.angle_alpha   90.00
_cell.angle_beta   90.00
_cell.angle_gamma   90.00
#
_symmetry.space_group_name_H-M   'P 1'
#
loop_
_entity.id
_entity.type
_entity.pdbx_description
1 polymer ?
#
loop_
_entity_poly.entity_id
_entity_poly.type
_entity_poly.pdbx_seq_one_letter_code
_entity_poly.pdbx_strand_id
1 'polypeptide(L)' 'VELLREVGLPDRVEVPKDAPDDLAGKLARNAIQGTPVPIKLNPRKIDEATLKELFEELICPSES' A
#
# COMPACT_ATOMS: atom_id res chain seq x y z
N VAL A 1 -17.22 -4.23 3.50
CA VAL A 1 -16.13 -4.73 2.64
C VAL A 1 -16.39 -6.20 2.30
N GLU A 2 -17.63 -6.52 1.91
CA GLU A 2 -18.06 -7.92 1.73
C GLU A 2 -17.79 -8.38 0.30
N LEU A 3 -18.08 -7.51 -0.69
CA LEU A 3 -17.85 -7.76 -2.11
C LEU A 3 -16.40 -8.18 -2.45
N LEU A 4 -15.38 -7.53 -1.85
CA LEU A 4 -13.98 -7.84 -2.16
C LEU A 4 -13.60 -9.25 -1.65
N ARG A 5 -14.09 -9.62 -0.46
CA ARG A 5 -13.89 -10.96 0.09
C ARG A 5 -14.67 -12.01 -0.70
N GLU A 6 -15.89 -11.69 -1.13
CA GLU A 6 -16.72 -12.58 -1.95
C GLU A 6 -16.09 -12.92 -3.29
N VAL A 7 -15.34 -11.99 -3.90
CA VAL A 7 -14.57 -12.25 -5.13
C VAL A 7 -13.18 -12.84 -4.87
N GLY A 8 -12.88 -13.21 -3.62
CA GLY A 8 -11.63 -13.88 -3.25
C GLY A 8 -10.42 -12.95 -3.12
N LEU A 9 -10.61 -11.63 -2.99
CA LEU A 9 -9.50 -10.72 -2.71
C LEU A 9 -9.12 -10.80 -1.22
N PRO A 10 -7.81 -10.88 -0.91
CA PRO A 10 -7.36 -10.95 0.47
C PRO A 10 -7.49 -9.58 1.16
N ASP A 11 -7.66 -9.61 2.48
CA ASP A 11 -7.70 -8.38 3.30
C ASP A 11 -6.33 -7.70 3.42
N ARG A 12 -5.25 -8.48 3.27
CA ARG A 12 -3.86 -8.02 3.33
C ARG A 12 -3.01 -8.70 2.27
N VAL A 13 -1.93 -8.03 1.87
CA VAL A 13 -0.96 -8.53 0.90
C VAL A 13 0.24 -9.10 1.64
N GLU A 14 0.56 -10.36 1.38
CA GLU A 14 1.76 -10.99 1.93
C GLU A 14 3.03 -10.40 1.32
N VAL A 15 3.97 -10.09 2.20
CA VAL A 15 5.27 -9.52 1.84
C VAL A 15 6.32 -10.64 1.75
N PRO A 16 7.08 -10.73 0.65
CA PRO A 16 8.18 -11.68 0.52
C PRO A 16 9.21 -11.56 1.64
N LYS A 17 9.83 -12.69 2.03
CA LYS A 17 10.84 -12.74 3.11
C LYS A 17 12.10 -11.92 2.81
N ASP A 18 12.38 -11.63 1.54
CA ASP A 18 13.51 -10.82 1.06
C ASP A 18 13.15 -9.33 0.85
N ALA A 19 11.95 -8.92 1.25
CA ALA A 19 11.55 -7.53 1.16
C ALA A 19 12.42 -6.62 2.05
N PRO A 20 12.66 -5.38 1.63
CA PRO A 20 13.40 -4.41 2.44
C PRO A 20 12.61 -4.00 3.69
N ASP A 21 13.33 -3.71 4.79
CA ASP A 21 12.74 -3.27 6.06
C ASP A 21 11.81 -2.05 5.93
N ASP A 22 12.16 -1.08 5.06
CA ASP A 22 11.35 0.10 4.73
C ASP A 22 10.53 -0.11 3.45
N LEU A 23 9.89 -1.28 3.28
CA LEU A 23 9.07 -1.55 2.09
C LEU A 23 7.94 -0.53 1.94
N ALA A 24 7.20 -0.26 3.02
CA ALA A 24 6.08 0.69 2.98
C ALA A 24 6.53 2.11 2.58
N GLY A 25 7.66 2.59 3.12
CA GLY A 25 8.21 3.88 2.72
C GLY A 25 8.66 3.92 1.26
N LYS A 26 9.27 2.84 0.76
CA LYS A 26 9.62 2.73 -0.66
C LYS A 26 8.38 2.72 -1.57
N LEU A 27 7.33 2.01 -1.20
CA LEU A 27 6.06 1.98 -1.94
C LEU A 27 5.40 3.36 -1.97
N ALA A 28 5.37 4.07 -0.84
CA ALA A 28 4.86 5.43 -0.76
C ALA A 28 5.60 6.41 -1.68
N ARG A 29 6.95 6.39 -1.65
CA ARG A 29 7.78 7.19 -2.57
C ARG A 29 7.49 6.86 -4.03
N ASN A 30 7.45 5.58 -4.36
CA ASN A 30 7.20 5.13 -5.73
C ASN A 30 5.80 5.53 -6.22
N ALA A 31 4.79 5.48 -5.36
CA ALA A 31 3.44 5.92 -5.70
C ALA A 31 3.41 7.42 -6.03
N ILE A 32 4.03 8.26 -5.21
CA ILE A 32 4.09 9.71 -5.43
C ILE A 32 4.85 10.05 -6.71
N GLN A 33 6.02 9.44 -6.91
CA GLN A 33 6.87 9.72 -8.06
C GLN A 33 6.31 9.14 -9.36
N GLY A 34 5.70 7.96 -9.29
CA GLY A 34 5.18 7.23 -10.44
C GLY A 34 3.79 7.69 -10.87
N THR A 35 3.01 8.32 -9.98
CA THR A 35 1.63 8.75 -10.27
C THR A 35 1.32 10.18 -9.82
N PRO A 36 2.13 11.19 -10.22
CA PRO A 36 1.99 12.55 -9.71
C PRO A 36 0.64 13.19 -10.06
N VAL A 37 0.07 12.87 -11.22
CA VAL A 37 -1.25 13.37 -11.65
C VAL A 37 -2.38 12.76 -10.81
N PRO A 38 -2.51 11.42 -10.68
CA PRO A 38 -3.47 10.81 -9.75
C PRO A 38 -3.36 11.32 -8.31
N ILE A 39 -2.15 11.48 -7.78
CA ILE A 39 -1.96 12.03 -6.43
C ILE A 39 -2.48 13.46 -6.33
N LYS A 40 -2.17 14.32 -7.31
CA LYS A 40 -2.64 15.71 -7.35
C LYS A 40 -4.16 15.83 -7.48
N LEU A 41 -4.78 14.93 -8.24
CA LEU A 41 -6.23 14.93 -8.50
C LEU A 41 -7.04 14.18 -7.44
N ASN A 42 -6.38 13.54 -6.47
CA ASN A 42 -7.07 12.84 -5.41
C ASN A 42 -7.89 13.85 -4.57
N PRO A 43 -9.19 13.61 -4.35
CA PRO A 43 -10.02 14.53 -3.55
C PRO A 43 -9.56 14.62 -2.09
N ARG A 44 -8.81 13.63 -1.61
CA ARG A 44 -8.12 13.68 -0.32
C ARG A 44 -6.69 14.14 -0.56
N LYS A 45 -6.21 15.06 0.28
CA LYS A 45 -4.79 15.40 0.28
C LYS A 45 -4.02 14.19 0.83
N ILE A 46 -3.23 13.58 -0.03
CA ILE A 46 -2.42 12.42 0.32
C ILE A 46 -0.95 12.80 0.17
N ASP A 47 -0.20 12.65 1.25
CA ASP A 47 1.26 12.79 1.28
C ASP A 47 1.96 11.44 1.48
N GLU A 48 3.29 11.46 1.50
CA GLU A 48 4.11 10.24 1.61
C GLU A 48 3.86 9.51 2.93
N ALA A 49 3.71 10.26 4.02
CA ALA A 49 3.46 9.69 5.34
C ALA A 49 2.10 8.97 5.38
N THR A 50 1.05 9.62 4.85
CA THR A 50 -0.29 9.03 4.76
C THR A 50 -0.28 7.75 3.92
N LEU A 51 0.44 7.73 2.79
CA LEU A 51 0.58 6.52 1.96
C LEU A 51 1.36 5.43 2.67
N LYS A 52 2.41 5.78 3.41
CA LYS A 52 3.20 4.81 4.16
C LYS A 52 2.31 4.10 5.20
N GLU A 53 1.57 4.85 6.00
CA GLU A 53 0.64 4.29 6.99
C GLU A 53 -0.39 3.37 6.31
N LEU A 54 -0.96 3.80 5.18
CA LEU A 54 -1.89 2.98 4.41
C LEU A 54 -1.24 1.66 3.92
N PHE A 55 0.00 1.71 3.43
CA PHE A 55 0.71 0.50 3.01
C PHE A 55 1.01 -0.41 4.20
N GLU A 56 1.36 0.12 5.37
CA GLU A 56 1.59 -0.65 6.60
C GLU A 56 0.32 -1.38 7.07
N GLU A 57 -0.87 -0.81 6.87
CA GLU A 57 -2.14 -1.47 7.17
C GLU A 57 -2.48 -2.60 6.18
N LEU A 58 -2.07 -2.44 4.92
CA LEU A 58 -2.41 -3.35 3.82
C LEU A 58 -1.47 -4.53 3.69
N ILE A 59 -0.24 -4.44 4.19
CA ILE A 59 0.75 -5.50 4.04
C ILE A 59 0.89 -6.33 5.31
N CYS A 60 1.18 -7.62 5.17
CA CYS A 60 1.51 -8.50 6.28
C CYS A 60 2.75 -9.34 5.96
N PRO A 61 3.54 -9.75 6.96
CA PRO A 61 4.61 -10.72 6.74
C PRO A 61 4.02 -12.02 6.18
N SER A 62 4.67 -12.64 5.20
CA SER A 62 4.30 -13.99 4.74
C SER A 62 4.40 -14.99 5.89
N GLU A 63 3.37 -15.82 6.10
CA GLU A 63 3.38 -16.88 7.12
C GLU A 63 4.46 -17.94 6.80
N SER A 64 4.98 -18.60 7.85
CA SER A 64 6.16 -19.48 7.78
C SER A 64 5.86 -20.85 7.18
#